data_AF-A0A3Q1HAS1-F1
#
_entry.id   AF-A0A3Q1HAS1-F1
#
_cell.length_a   1.000
_cell.length_b   1.000
_cell.length_c   1.000
_cell.angle_alpha   90.00
_cell.angle_beta   90.00
_cell.angle_gamma   90.00
#
_symmetry.space_group_name_H-M   'P 1'
#
loop_
_entity.id
_entity.type
_entity.pdbx_description
1 polymer ?
#
loop_
_entity_poly.entity_id
_entity_poly.type
_entity_poly.pdbx_seq_one_letter_code
_entity_poly.pdbx_strand_id
1 'polypeptide(L)'
;MERNPVNTAGDRLDPDRPTHPRTFPTHPARESDHQPAERSVEFPVSVVLPAGGTGERTGLQTPKQFCSFLGRPLISYTIQAFERVSWIQSIVVVVAKENMDLMMDIIQRFQHRKVRVVPGGSTRHRSIRNGVLALGEGEGEEKGEQTLPAGRPKVAIIHDAVRPFVEEDFLYKIAVAAKEHGAAGAIRPLVSTVIATTSENYLDHSLERAKYRASEMPQGFRYDVICQAYQRCTESDFEFGTECLHLALQYCGTNAKLIEGPPTLWKVTYKRDLAAAESIIKETLSRSACIITGGSAQAAALADALHKAVGALDMELDVIPDLVGVNSRYLLKEWNFIQVSGSQSGLSEVEALLTSLEAVNRALLHPVIVIWVHLNCSDELSISGRMAEPTAIMDLASVAKLRNILLYGIQLHQSKGTECWERSASRVAEITSALIRDRSPALVGQLLQA
;
A
#
# COMPACT_ATOMS: atom_id res chain seq x y z
N MET A 1 -31.94 6.74 -71.28
CA MET A 1 -31.55 8.12 -71.68
C MET A 1 -31.28 8.82 -70.36
N GLU A 2 -30.08 9.24 -69.99
CA GLU A 2 -28.92 9.75 -70.74
C GLU A 2 -27.59 9.09 -70.30
N ARG A 3 -26.51 9.43 -70.99
CA ARG A 3 -25.25 8.67 -71.14
C ARG A 3 -24.17 9.06 -70.12
N ASN A 4 -23.25 8.10 -69.87
CA ASN A 4 -21.95 8.23 -69.18
C ASN A 4 -21.02 9.32 -69.77
N PRO A 5 -19.91 9.67 -69.07
CA PRO A 5 -18.67 8.95 -69.40
C PRO A 5 -17.82 8.50 -68.20
N VAL A 6 -17.14 7.38 -68.46
CA VAL A 6 -16.01 6.79 -67.74
C VAL A 6 -14.85 7.78 -67.69
N ASN A 7 -14.13 7.85 -66.56
CA ASN A 7 -12.71 8.20 -66.61
C ASN A 7 -11.88 7.37 -65.63
N THR A 8 -10.77 6.88 -66.15
CA THR A 8 -9.77 6.01 -65.53
C THR A 8 -8.63 6.86 -64.97
N ALA A 9 -8.26 6.64 -63.71
CA ALA A 9 -6.98 6.99 -63.09
C ALA A 9 -7.06 6.40 -61.67
N GLY A 10 -6.20 5.50 -61.22
CA GLY A 10 -4.75 5.54 -61.30
C GLY A 10 -4.29 5.29 -59.87
N ASP A 11 -3.92 4.04 -59.61
CA ASP A 11 -3.42 3.53 -58.33
C ASP A 11 -2.23 4.40 -57.88
N ARG A 12 -2.43 5.25 -56.88
CA ARG A 12 -1.37 6.04 -56.25
C ARG A 12 -1.14 5.50 -54.84
N LEU A 13 -0.14 4.64 -54.75
CA LEU A 13 0.54 4.22 -53.54
C LEU A 13 1.05 5.46 -52.79
N ASP A 14 0.59 5.60 -51.55
CA ASP A 14 1.12 6.55 -50.57
C ASP A 14 2.47 6.02 -50.04
N PRO A 15 3.62 6.70 -50.24
CA PRO A 15 4.94 6.13 -49.94
C PRO A 15 5.36 6.17 -48.46
N ASP A 16 4.55 6.73 -47.56
CA ASP A 16 5.03 7.11 -46.21
C ASP A 16 4.41 6.31 -45.04
N ARG A 17 4.02 5.05 -45.29
CA ARG A 17 3.57 4.15 -44.22
C ARG A 17 4.70 3.22 -43.78
N PRO A 18 5.33 3.42 -42.60
CA PRO A 18 6.38 2.51 -42.16
C PRO A 18 5.78 1.15 -41.78
N THR A 19 6.04 0.16 -42.64
CA THR A 19 5.95 -1.27 -42.33
C THR A 19 7.18 -1.65 -41.50
N HIS A 20 6.94 -2.08 -40.25
CA HIS A 20 7.82 -2.79 -39.29
C HIS A 20 7.85 -2.14 -37.89
N PRO A 21 7.81 -2.94 -36.81
CA PRO A 21 7.87 -2.45 -35.44
C PRO A 21 9.25 -1.82 -35.18
N ARG A 22 9.25 -0.55 -34.74
CA ARG A 22 10.47 0.17 -34.38
C ARG A 22 11.13 -0.52 -33.19
N THR A 23 12.34 -1.00 -33.41
CA THR A 23 13.32 -1.34 -32.38
C THR A 23 13.71 -0.06 -31.63
N PHE A 24 13.55 -0.05 -30.31
CA PHE A 24 14.03 1.02 -29.45
C PHE A 24 15.56 0.84 -29.26
N PRO A 25 16.38 1.88 -29.45
CA PRO A 25 17.80 1.79 -29.14
C PRO A 25 18.01 1.69 -27.63
N THR A 26 18.72 0.64 -27.22
CA THR A 26 19.19 0.44 -25.84
C THR A 26 20.28 1.45 -25.51
N HIS A 27 19.97 2.41 -24.64
CA HIS A 27 21.00 3.22 -24.00
C HIS A 27 21.65 2.41 -22.87
N PRO A 28 22.98 2.47 -22.69
CA PRO A 28 23.66 1.79 -21.59
C PRO A 28 23.23 2.39 -20.25
N ALA A 29 23.00 1.50 -19.28
CA ALA A 29 22.63 1.85 -17.91
C ALA A 29 23.65 2.82 -17.32
N ARG A 30 23.18 4.03 -16.99
CA ARG A 30 23.89 4.91 -16.06
C ARG A 30 23.52 4.45 -14.66
N GLU A 31 24.48 3.90 -13.95
CA GLU A 31 24.49 3.85 -12.48
C GLU A 31 24.40 5.29 -11.97
N SER A 32 23.21 5.70 -11.56
CA SER A 32 23.01 6.89 -10.75
C SER A 32 22.21 6.47 -9.53
N ASP A 33 22.93 6.40 -8.41
CA ASP A 33 22.39 6.23 -7.07
C ASP A 33 21.58 7.49 -6.71
N HIS A 34 20.38 7.61 -7.29
CA HIS A 34 19.45 8.70 -7.00
C HIS A 34 18.65 8.33 -5.76
N GLN A 35 19.21 8.59 -4.58
CA GLN A 35 18.37 8.82 -3.40
C GLN A 35 17.44 10.00 -3.72
N PRO A 36 16.10 9.84 -3.66
CA PRO A 36 15.19 10.97 -3.80
C PRO A 36 15.52 11.95 -2.68
N ALA A 37 15.84 13.21 -3.03
CA ALA A 37 16.01 14.26 -2.03
C ALA A 37 14.78 14.30 -1.13
N GLU A 38 14.96 14.16 0.19
CA GLU A 38 13.88 14.25 1.19
C GLU A 38 13.09 15.54 0.96
N ARG A 39 11.85 15.40 0.48
CA ARG A 39 10.97 16.54 0.21
C ARG A 39 10.31 16.95 1.51
N SER A 40 10.86 17.96 2.16
CA SER A 40 10.30 18.51 3.41
C SER A 40 9.58 19.83 3.17
N VAL A 41 8.56 20.10 3.97
CA VAL A 41 7.92 21.42 4.06
C VAL A 41 8.40 22.14 5.32
N GLU A 42 8.77 23.41 5.19
CA GLU A 42 9.26 24.24 6.31
C GLU A 42 8.11 24.86 7.15
N PHE A 43 6.95 24.20 7.22
CA PHE A 43 5.80 24.70 7.95
C PHE A 43 4.99 23.57 8.58
N PRO A 44 4.34 23.80 9.73
CA PRO A 44 3.51 22.80 10.40
C PRO A 44 2.37 22.27 9.53
N VAL A 45 2.31 20.94 9.36
CA VAL A 45 1.23 20.25 8.65
C VAL A 45 0.64 19.14 9.52
N SER A 46 -0.69 19.09 9.57
CA SER A 46 -1.44 18.04 10.25
C SER A 46 -2.54 17.49 9.35
N VAL A 47 -3.04 16.30 9.70
CA VAL A 47 -4.02 15.56 8.90
C VAL A 47 -5.31 15.35 9.71
N VAL A 48 -6.46 15.42 9.06
CA VAL A 48 -7.77 15.02 9.59
C VAL A 48 -8.33 13.87 8.76
N LEU A 49 -8.62 12.75 9.41
CA LEU A 49 -9.18 11.55 8.81
C LEU A 49 -10.61 11.31 9.32
N PRO A 50 -11.67 11.81 8.63
CA PRO A 50 -13.04 11.40 8.93
C PRO A 50 -13.26 9.90 8.67
N ALA A 51 -13.58 9.18 9.74
CA ALA A 51 -13.78 7.74 9.80
C ALA A 51 -15.07 7.34 10.57
N GLY A 52 -16.02 8.28 10.74
CA GLY A 52 -17.27 8.05 11.47
C GLY A 52 -18.39 7.37 10.67
N GLY A 53 -18.22 7.15 9.36
CA GLY A 53 -19.26 6.57 8.53
C GLY A 53 -19.50 5.07 8.79
N THR A 54 -20.76 4.65 8.70
CA THR A 54 -21.21 3.25 8.86
C THR A 54 -20.83 2.35 7.69
N GLY A 55 -20.66 2.92 6.49
CA GLY A 55 -20.21 2.18 5.32
C GLY A 55 -21.28 1.35 4.61
N GLU A 56 -22.56 1.66 4.81
CA GLU A 56 -23.76 0.95 4.31
C GLU A 56 -23.64 0.32 2.90
N ARG A 57 -23.01 1.01 1.94
CA ARG A 57 -22.83 0.52 0.56
C ARG A 57 -21.99 -0.76 0.42
N THR A 58 -21.20 -1.14 1.43
CA THR A 58 -20.50 -2.43 1.41
C THR A 58 -21.41 -3.59 1.82
N GLY A 59 -22.53 -3.34 2.48
CA GLY A 59 -23.42 -4.37 3.02
C GLY A 59 -22.73 -5.31 4.02
N LEU A 60 -21.67 -4.84 4.69
CA LEU A 60 -20.99 -5.56 5.76
C LEU A 60 -21.48 -5.06 7.13
N GLN A 61 -21.44 -5.92 8.15
CA GLN A 61 -21.74 -5.50 9.51
C GLN A 61 -20.64 -4.62 10.11
N THR A 62 -19.38 -4.89 9.76
CA THR A 62 -18.24 -4.08 10.18
C THR A 62 -18.12 -2.84 9.28
N PRO A 63 -18.01 -1.63 9.83
CA PRO A 63 -17.72 -0.43 9.05
C PRO A 63 -16.44 -0.63 8.23
N LYS A 64 -16.49 -0.27 6.94
CA LYS A 64 -15.45 -0.64 5.97
C LYS A 64 -14.01 -0.21 6.32
N GLN A 65 -13.86 0.90 7.03
CA GLN A 65 -12.57 1.38 7.53
C GLN A 65 -11.91 0.42 8.54
N PHE A 66 -12.70 -0.44 9.18
CA PHE A 66 -12.25 -1.46 10.12
C PHE A 66 -12.23 -2.88 9.51
N CYS A 67 -12.56 -3.04 8.22
CA CYS A 67 -12.36 -4.31 7.54
C CYS A 67 -10.88 -4.66 7.47
N SER A 68 -10.55 -5.89 7.87
CA SER A 68 -9.18 -6.37 7.97
C SER A 68 -8.70 -7.07 6.70
N PHE A 69 -7.49 -6.72 6.27
CA PHE A 69 -6.72 -7.36 5.22
C PHE A 69 -5.39 -7.81 5.79
N LEU A 70 -5.03 -9.08 5.58
CA LEU A 70 -3.78 -9.63 6.11
C LEU A 70 -3.61 -9.38 7.62
N GLY A 71 -4.71 -9.47 8.38
CA GLY A 71 -4.72 -9.24 9.83
C GLY A 71 -4.73 -7.78 10.28
N ARG A 72 -4.78 -6.81 9.36
CA ARG A 72 -4.70 -5.37 9.64
C ARG A 72 -5.91 -4.59 9.08
N PRO A 73 -6.55 -3.68 9.83
CA PRO A 73 -7.70 -2.92 9.36
C PRO A 73 -7.31 -1.87 8.32
N LEU A 74 -8.20 -1.61 7.34
CA LEU A 74 -7.98 -0.64 6.25
C LEU A 74 -7.48 0.73 6.72
N ILE A 75 -8.07 1.26 7.79
CA ILE A 75 -7.69 2.57 8.35
C ILE A 75 -6.23 2.62 8.82
N SER A 76 -5.69 1.51 9.31
CA SER A 76 -4.29 1.44 9.75
C SER A 76 -3.32 1.59 8.59
N TYR A 77 -3.67 1.10 7.39
CA TYR A 77 -2.88 1.35 6.17
C TYR A 77 -2.88 2.84 5.80
N THR A 78 -4.05 3.49 5.88
CA THR A 78 -4.16 4.93 5.62
C THR A 78 -3.36 5.74 6.64
N ILE A 79 -3.46 5.44 7.94
CA ILE A 79 -2.67 6.12 8.99
C ILE A 79 -1.17 5.98 8.70
N GLN A 80 -0.69 4.76 8.40
CA GLN A 80 0.72 4.53 8.08
C GLN A 80 1.22 5.34 6.88
N ALA A 81 0.35 5.57 5.88
CA ALA A 81 0.71 6.37 4.72
C ALA A 81 1.00 7.83 5.06
N PHE A 82 0.38 8.37 6.11
CA PHE A 82 0.69 9.70 6.63
C PHE A 82 1.79 9.67 7.69
N GLU A 83 1.84 8.66 8.56
CA GLU A 83 2.85 8.59 9.62
C GLU A 83 4.28 8.48 9.09
N ARG A 84 4.47 7.76 7.97
CA ARG A 84 5.77 7.62 7.30
C ARG A 84 6.33 8.95 6.78
N VAL A 85 5.48 9.95 6.58
CA VAL A 85 5.89 11.28 6.10
C VAL A 85 6.42 12.08 7.28
N SER A 86 7.72 12.40 7.26
CA SER A 86 8.43 12.98 8.41
C SER A 86 7.90 14.36 8.80
N TRP A 87 7.56 15.20 7.82
CA TRP A 87 7.06 16.57 8.01
C TRP A 87 5.57 16.66 8.39
N ILE A 88 4.82 15.55 8.41
CA ILE A 88 3.48 15.49 8.98
C ILE A 88 3.60 15.30 10.49
N GLN A 89 3.11 16.29 11.24
CA GLN A 89 3.33 16.38 12.68
C GLN A 89 2.29 15.60 13.49
N SER A 90 1.02 15.64 13.07
CA SER A 90 -0.08 14.98 13.79
C SER A 90 -1.20 14.56 12.85
N ILE A 91 -1.92 13.53 13.25
CA ILE A 91 -3.04 12.93 12.54
C ILE A 91 -4.23 12.85 13.50
N VAL A 92 -5.30 13.56 13.21
CA VAL A 92 -6.56 13.46 13.96
C VAL A 92 -7.48 12.49 13.25
N VAL A 93 -7.79 11.38 13.91
CA VAL A 93 -8.73 10.36 13.41
C VAL A 93 -10.08 10.58 14.06
N VAL A 94 -11.10 10.81 13.25
CA VAL A 94 -12.45 11.13 13.74
C VAL A 94 -13.36 9.92 13.57
N VAL A 95 -13.75 9.26 14.65
CA VAL A 95 -14.60 8.05 14.61
C VAL A 95 -15.94 8.26 15.29
N ALA A 96 -16.94 7.45 14.97
CA ALA A 96 -18.19 7.44 15.70
C ALA A 96 -17.93 7.07 17.17
N LYS A 97 -18.74 7.60 18.11
CA LYS A 97 -18.49 7.47 19.56
C LYS A 97 -18.38 6.01 20.01
N GLU A 98 -19.21 5.15 19.43
CA GLU A 98 -19.25 3.70 19.66
C GLU A 98 -17.99 2.96 19.17
N ASN A 99 -17.20 3.57 18.28
CA ASN A 99 -15.97 2.98 17.72
C ASN A 99 -14.69 3.58 18.33
N MET A 100 -14.79 4.42 19.36
CA MET A 100 -13.63 5.05 20.01
C MET A 100 -12.68 4.00 20.59
N ASP A 101 -13.20 3.06 21.39
CA ASP A 101 -12.38 2.01 22.02
C ASP A 101 -11.70 1.12 20.97
N LEU A 102 -12.46 0.69 19.96
CA LEU A 102 -11.92 -0.08 18.83
C LEU A 102 -10.78 0.67 18.12
N MET A 103 -10.92 1.99 17.92
CA MET A 103 -9.87 2.78 17.27
C MET A 103 -8.64 2.93 18.15
N MET A 104 -8.82 3.09 19.47
CA MET A 104 -7.70 3.12 20.43
C MET A 104 -6.96 1.78 20.46
N ASP A 105 -7.68 0.66 20.46
CA ASP A 105 -7.10 -0.68 20.37
C ASP A 105 -6.28 -0.85 19.08
N ILE A 106 -6.78 -0.35 17.94
CA ILE A 106 -6.05 -0.37 16.67
C ILE A 106 -4.77 0.46 16.76
N ILE A 107 -4.82 1.66 17.34
CA ILE A 107 -3.64 2.53 17.50
C ILE A 107 -2.59 1.85 18.36
N GLN A 108 -2.98 1.29 19.50
CA GLN A 108 -2.07 0.58 20.40
C GLN A 108 -1.49 -0.67 19.73
N ARG A 109 -2.36 -1.49 19.12
CA ARG A 109 -1.98 -2.74 18.47
C ARG A 109 -0.99 -2.51 17.34
N PHE A 110 -1.19 -1.51 16.49
CA PHE A 110 -0.32 -1.24 15.34
C PHE A 110 0.73 -0.15 15.60
N GLN A 111 0.87 0.27 16.87
CA GLN A 111 1.88 1.23 17.34
C GLN A 111 1.89 2.56 16.57
N HIS A 112 0.70 3.07 16.23
CA HIS A 112 0.57 4.40 15.62
C HIS A 112 0.88 5.48 16.67
N ARG A 113 1.82 6.39 16.38
CA ARG A 113 2.40 7.33 17.35
C ARG A 113 1.99 8.78 17.14
N LYS A 114 1.58 9.15 15.92
CA LYS A 114 1.20 10.55 15.58
C LYS A 114 -0.31 10.78 15.66
N VAL A 115 -1.06 9.86 16.24
CA VAL A 115 -2.52 9.81 16.12
C VAL A 115 -3.22 10.31 17.39
N ARG A 116 -4.17 11.23 17.22
CA ARG A 116 -5.16 11.60 18.24
C ARG A 116 -6.56 11.20 17.75
N VAL A 117 -7.31 10.47 18.57
CA VAL A 117 -8.69 10.06 18.23
C VAL A 117 -9.68 11.04 18.83
N VAL A 118 -10.68 11.45 18.04
CA VAL A 118 -11.74 12.35 18.49
C VAL A 118 -13.11 11.85 18.05
N PRO A 119 -14.18 12.16 18.80
CA PRO A 119 -15.53 11.77 18.42
C PRO A 119 -16.02 12.56 17.20
N GLY A 120 -16.63 11.85 16.27
CA GLY A 120 -17.29 12.39 15.10
C GLY A 120 -18.68 12.96 15.36
N GLY A 121 -19.22 13.58 14.32
CA GLY A 121 -20.62 14.02 14.27
C GLY A 121 -21.47 13.08 13.40
N SER A 122 -22.76 13.39 13.29
CA SER A 122 -23.72 12.61 12.48
C SER A 122 -23.38 12.61 10.97
N THR A 123 -22.70 13.64 10.48
CA THR A 123 -22.36 13.78 9.06
C THR A 123 -20.87 13.93 8.82
N ARG A 124 -20.47 13.85 7.54
CA ARG A 124 -19.08 14.04 7.11
C ARG A 124 -18.54 15.41 7.52
N HIS A 125 -19.25 16.50 7.23
CA HIS A 125 -18.78 17.85 7.55
C HIS A 125 -18.69 18.10 9.06
N ARG A 126 -19.62 17.59 9.87
CA ARG A 126 -19.53 17.70 11.34
C ARG A 126 -18.32 16.95 11.89
N SER A 127 -18.05 15.74 11.36
CA SER A 127 -16.86 14.98 11.75
C SER A 127 -15.57 15.70 11.37
N ILE A 128 -15.47 16.23 10.15
CA ILE A 128 -14.29 17.00 9.72
C ILE A 128 -14.13 18.25 10.58
N ARG A 129 -15.20 18.99 10.89
CA ARG A 129 -15.16 20.14 11.78
C ARG A 129 -14.57 19.78 13.14
N ASN A 130 -15.03 18.69 13.77
CA ASN A 130 -14.48 18.25 15.06
C ASN A 130 -12.97 17.95 14.96
N GLY A 131 -12.55 17.27 13.89
CA GLY A 131 -11.13 17.00 13.66
C GLY A 131 -10.30 18.26 13.45
N VAL A 132 -10.81 19.23 12.67
CA VAL A 132 -10.16 20.53 12.43
C VAL A 132 -10.07 21.35 13.72
N LEU A 133 -11.09 21.34 14.57
CA LEU A 133 -11.04 22.03 15.86
C LEU A 133 -10.00 21.40 16.79
N ALA A 134 -9.93 20.08 16.83
CA ALA A 134 -8.96 19.34 17.64
C ALA A 134 -7.49 19.62 17.24
N LEU A 135 -7.22 20.01 15.99
CA LEU A 135 -5.89 20.46 15.57
C LEU A 135 -5.46 21.79 16.21
N GLY A 136 -6.41 22.61 16.66
CA GLY A 136 -6.13 23.93 17.22
C GLY A 136 -6.15 24.00 18.74
N GLU A 137 -6.56 22.91 19.38
CA GLU A 137 -6.47 22.69 20.83
C GLU A 137 -5.05 22.19 21.15
N GLY A 138 -4.13 23.11 21.46
CA GLY A 138 -2.89 22.70 22.13
C GLY A 138 -3.27 22.07 23.47
N GLU A 139 -2.69 20.93 23.82
CA GLU A 139 -2.84 20.36 25.16
C GLU A 139 -2.20 21.33 26.16
N GLY A 140 -3.03 22.18 26.76
CA GLY A 140 -2.66 22.91 27.96
C GLY A 140 -2.46 21.92 29.09
N GLU A 141 -1.29 22.00 29.71
CA GLU A 141 -0.97 21.66 31.11
C GLU A 141 -1.87 20.59 31.76
N GLU A 142 -1.31 19.39 31.97
CA GLU A 142 -1.86 18.23 32.70
C GLU A 142 -2.63 17.16 31.89
N LYS A 143 -1.92 16.14 31.39
CA LYS A 143 -1.91 14.75 31.94
C LYS A 143 -1.37 13.74 30.92
N GLY A 144 -0.24 13.12 31.27
CA GLY A 144 0.19 11.81 30.75
C GLY A 144 0.98 11.86 29.45
N GLU A 145 2.05 11.08 29.38
CA GLU A 145 3.00 11.03 28.26
C GLU A 145 2.33 10.62 26.94
N GLN A 146 2.16 11.60 26.05
CA GLN A 146 2.22 11.45 24.59
C GLN A 146 2.36 12.85 23.96
N THR A 147 3.59 13.35 23.97
CA THR A 147 3.98 14.68 23.50
C THR A 147 3.73 14.85 21.99
N LEU A 148 2.70 15.59 21.59
CA LEU A 148 2.54 16.15 20.23
C LEU A 148 3.01 17.62 20.22
N PRO A 149 3.59 18.13 19.12
CA PRO A 149 4.17 19.48 19.10
C PRO A 149 3.10 20.57 19.28
N ALA A 150 3.36 21.46 20.24
CA ALA A 150 2.51 22.59 20.60
C ALA A 150 2.45 23.64 19.48
N GLY A 151 1.29 23.76 18.82
CA GLY A 151 0.98 24.85 17.90
C GLY A 151 -0.09 24.50 16.87
N ARG A 152 -0.88 25.50 16.45
CA ARG A 152 -1.83 25.34 15.33
C ARG A 152 -1.06 25.03 14.04
N PRO A 153 -1.49 24.06 13.23
CA PRO A 153 -0.83 23.80 11.96
C PRO A 153 -0.98 24.99 11.02
N LYS A 154 -0.02 25.17 10.10
CA LYS A 154 -0.16 26.14 9.01
C LYS A 154 -1.11 25.60 7.95
N VAL A 155 -1.02 24.30 7.68
CA VAL A 155 -1.88 23.59 6.71
C VAL A 155 -2.52 22.37 7.38
N ALA A 156 -3.83 22.22 7.19
CA ALA A 156 -4.55 20.99 7.50
C ALA A 156 -4.86 20.23 6.20
N ILE A 157 -4.47 18.96 6.17
CA ILE A 157 -4.84 18.03 5.11
C ILE A 157 -6.08 17.25 5.57
N ILE A 158 -7.14 17.25 4.76
CA ILE A 158 -8.32 16.42 4.97
C ILE A 158 -8.23 15.24 4.00
N HIS A 159 -8.37 14.02 4.54
CA HIS A 159 -8.30 12.81 3.73
C HIS A 159 -9.26 11.72 4.22
N ASP A 160 -9.94 11.03 3.31
CA ASP A 160 -10.84 9.95 3.72
C ASP A 160 -10.04 8.75 4.24
N ALA A 161 -10.43 8.19 5.40
CA ALA A 161 -9.75 7.06 6.05
C ALA A 161 -9.68 5.76 5.22
N VAL A 162 -10.42 5.67 4.12
CA VAL A 162 -10.55 4.49 3.23
C VAL A 162 -9.83 4.67 1.88
N ARG A 163 -8.78 5.51 1.86
CA ARG A 163 -7.93 5.78 0.69
C ARG A 163 -6.45 5.55 1.08
N PRO A 164 -6.01 4.29 1.21
CA PRO A 164 -4.70 3.98 1.79
C PRO A 164 -3.51 4.25 0.85
N PHE A 165 -3.74 4.44 -0.45
CA PHE A 165 -2.68 4.51 -1.48
C PHE A 165 -2.36 5.96 -1.88
N VAL A 166 -1.88 6.73 -0.90
CA VAL A 166 -1.41 8.11 -1.11
C VAL A 166 0.08 8.21 -0.84
N GLU A 167 0.81 8.85 -1.75
CA GLU A 167 2.28 8.98 -1.70
C GLU A 167 2.73 10.37 -1.26
N GLU A 168 3.89 10.43 -0.60
CA GLU A 168 4.48 11.65 -0.06
C GLU A 168 4.64 12.76 -1.11
N ASP A 169 5.08 12.38 -2.31
CA ASP A 169 5.23 13.27 -3.46
C ASP A 169 3.96 14.06 -3.80
N PHE A 170 2.81 13.40 -3.67
CA PHE A 170 1.53 14.03 -3.95
C PHE A 170 1.04 14.85 -2.76
N LEU A 171 1.27 14.37 -1.53
CA LEU A 171 0.99 15.11 -0.30
C LEU A 171 1.77 16.43 -0.25
N TYR A 172 3.04 16.42 -0.64
CA TYR A 172 3.89 17.61 -0.73
C TYR A 172 3.27 18.66 -1.67
N LYS A 173 2.85 18.26 -2.88
CA LYS A 173 2.18 19.15 -3.85
C LYS A 173 0.93 19.79 -3.27
N ILE A 174 0.10 19.01 -2.58
CA ILE A 174 -1.13 19.50 -1.94
C ILE A 174 -0.80 20.46 -0.80
N ALA A 175 0.16 20.13 0.06
CA ALA A 175 0.55 20.98 1.19
C ALA A 175 1.10 22.34 0.73
N VAL A 176 2.00 22.35 -0.26
CA VAL A 176 2.57 23.59 -0.82
C VAL A 176 1.49 24.43 -1.49
N ALA A 177 0.66 23.85 -2.35
CA ALA A 177 -0.41 24.57 -3.03
C ALA A 177 -1.46 25.12 -2.06
N ALA A 178 -1.79 24.38 -1.00
CA ALA A 178 -2.70 24.85 0.04
C ALA A 178 -2.12 26.04 0.80
N LYS A 179 -0.82 26.01 1.14
CA LYS A 179 -0.14 27.15 1.78
C LYS A 179 -0.19 28.40 0.91
N GLU A 180 0.08 28.25 -0.40
CA GLU A 180 0.16 29.35 -1.35
C GLU A 180 -1.22 29.94 -1.70
N HIS A 181 -2.20 29.08 -2.00
CA HIS A 181 -3.50 29.49 -2.53
C HIS A 181 -4.64 29.49 -1.49
N GLY A 182 -4.34 29.07 -0.25
CA GLY A 182 -5.33 28.93 0.83
C GLY A 182 -6.08 27.60 0.83
N ALA A 183 -6.34 27.02 -0.34
CA ALA A 183 -6.89 25.68 -0.48
C ALA A 183 -6.34 24.98 -1.75
N ALA A 184 -6.22 23.67 -1.68
CA ALA A 184 -5.84 22.82 -2.81
C ALA A 184 -6.54 21.46 -2.72
N GLY A 185 -6.83 20.85 -3.87
CA GLY A 185 -7.54 19.57 -3.92
C GLY A 185 -7.09 18.69 -5.06
N ALA A 186 -7.08 17.38 -4.80
CA ALA A 186 -6.85 16.38 -5.82
C ALA A 186 -8.07 16.28 -6.75
N ILE A 187 -7.82 16.18 -8.05
CA ILE A 187 -8.86 15.90 -9.06
C ILE A 187 -8.46 14.73 -9.96
N ARG A 188 -9.48 14.09 -10.53
CA ARG A 188 -9.34 13.06 -11.57
C ARG A 188 -10.29 13.33 -12.73
N PRO A 189 -9.96 12.89 -13.96
CA PRO A 189 -10.90 12.90 -15.06
C PRO A 189 -12.10 11.98 -14.76
N LEU A 190 -13.28 12.38 -15.23
CA LEU A 190 -14.46 11.53 -15.17
C LEU A 190 -14.33 10.38 -16.17
N VAL A 191 -14.56 9.15 -15.71
CA VAL A 191 -14.61 7.96 -16.58
C VAL A 191 -15.98 7.86 -17.23
N SER A 192 -17.04 7.88 -16.43
CA SER A 192 -18.43 7.82 -16.91
C SER A 192 -18.99 9.19 -17.28
N THR A 193 -19.94 9.21 -18.20
CA THR A 193 -20.79 10.38 -18.45
C THR A 193 -21.62 10.69 -17.20
N VAL A 194 -21.72 11.98 -16.85
CA VAL A 194 -22.59 12.43 -15.76
C VAL A 194 -23.89 12.94 -16.36
N ILE A 195 -25.00 12.49 -15.80
CA ILE A 195 -26.37 12.87 -16.21
C ILE A 195 -27.13 13.40 -15.00
N ALA A 196 -28.00 14.38 -15.24
CA ALA A 196 -29.04 14.77 -14.30
C ALA A 196 -30.31 13.94 -14.55
N THR A 197 -31.07 13.68 -13.50
CA THR A 197 -32.34 12.95 -13.56
C THR A 197 -33.49 13.85 -13.11
N THR A 198 -34.65 13.68 -13.72
CA THR A 198 -35.90 14.28 -13.22
C THR A 198 -36.35 13.60 -11.92
N SER A 199 -37.32 14.19 -11.22
CA SER A 199 -37.94 13.59 -10.03
C SER A 199 -38.62 12.24 -10.31
N GLU A 200 -38.96 11.95 -11.56
CA GLU A 200 -39.58 10.69 -12.02
C GLU A 200 -38.54 9.67 -12.52
N ASN A 201 -37.25 9.91 -12.30
CA ASN A 201 -36.13 9.06 -12.73
C ASN A 201 -35.94 8.94 -14.25
N TYR A 202 -36.37 9.94 -15.02
CA TYR A 202 -36.01 10.06 -16.44
C TYR A 202 -34.70 10.83 -16.62
N LEU A 203 -34.03 10.60 -17.74
CA LEU A 203 -32.89 11.43 -18.17
C LEU A 203 -33.37 12.87 -18.41
N ASP A 204 -32.76 13.83 -17.72
CA ASP A 204 -32.99 15.26 -17.96
C ASP A 204 -31.97 15.79 -18.98
N HIS A 205 -30.70 15.86 -18.59
CA HIS A 205 -29.60 16.28 -19.48
C HIS A 205 -28.28 15.61 -19.11
N SER A 206 -27.30 15.70 -20.01
CA SER A 206 -25.92 15.23 -19.78
C SER A 206 -24.95 16.40 -19.65
N LEU A 207 -24.04 16.32 -18.69
CA LEU A 207 -23.00 17.31 -18.50
C LEU A 207 -21.86 17.12 -19.52
N GLU A 208 -21.29 18.24 -20.00
CA GLU A 208 -20.12 18.22 -20.88
C GLU A 208 -18.87 17.73 -20.13
N ARG A 209 -18.60 16.42 -20.20
CA ARG A 209 -17.58 15.73 -19.41
C ARG A 209 -16.20 16.42 -19.36
N ALA A 210 -15.78 17.08 -20.43
CA ALA A 210 -14.50 17.80 -20.52
C ALA A 210 -14.38 18.98 -19.52
N LYS A 211 -15.51 19.59 -19.12
CA LYS A 211 -15.58 20.72 -18.17
C LYS A 211 -15.58 20.28 -16.71
N TYR A 212 -15.86 19.01 -16.43
CA TYR A 212 -16.02 18.51 -15.06
C TYR A 212 -14.90 17.54 -14.67
N ARG A 213 -14.69 17.41 -13.37
CA ARG A 213 -13.69 16.52 -12.77
C ARG A 213 -14.30 15.84 -11.55
N ALA A 214 -13.82 14.64 -11.25
CA ALA A 214 -14.07 14.02 -9.95
C ALA A 214 -13.16 14.69 -8.93
N SER A 215 -13.75 15.26 -7.88
CA SER A 215 -12.99 15.73 -6.71
C SER A 215 -12.59 14.53 -5.86
N GLU A 216 -11.31 14.46 -5.51
CA GLU A 216 -10.73 13.37 -4.73
C GLU A 216 -10.03 13.92 -3.48
N MET A 217 -9.52 12.99 -2.67
CA MET A 217 -8.66 13.30 -1.52
C MET A 217 -7.24 12.86 -1.86
N PRO A 218 -6.20 13.46 -1.26
CA PRO A 218 -6.22 14.48 -0.20
C PRO A 218 -6.64 15.88 -0.68
N GLN A 219 -7.15 16.68 0.25
CA GLN A 219 -7.37 18.11 0.10
C GLN A 219 -6.60 18.85 1.18
N GLY A 220 -5.92 19.95 0.83
CA GLY A 220 -5.14 20.76 1.75
C GLY A 220 -5.75 22.14 1.91
N PHE A 221 -5.69 22.69 3.12
CA PHE A 221 -6.20 24.01 3.43
C PHE A 221 -5.23 24.73 4.35
N ARG A 222 -5.05 26.04 4.17
CA ARG A 222 -4.56 26.84 5.29
C ARG A 222 -5.52 26.66 6.46
N TYR A 223 -4.97 26.42 7.64
CA TYR A 223 -5.76 26.08 8.82
C TYR A 223 -6.80 27.14 9.18
N ASP A 224 -6.43 28.42 9.08
CA ASP A 224 -7.31 29.56 9.34
C ASP A 224 -8.51 29.61 8.38
N VAL A 225 -8.29 29.34 7.09
CA VAL A 225 -9.34 29.30 6.07
C VAL A 225 -10.38 28.23 6.38
N ILE A 226 -9.94 26.98 6.62
CA ILE A 226 -10.89 25.88 6.82
C ILE A 226 -11.64 26.01 8.16
N CYS A 227 -10.99 26.52 9.20
CA CYS A 227 -11.65 26.87 10.47
C CYS A 227 -12.74 27.90 10.26
N GLN A 228 -12.43 29.01 9.57
CA GLN A 228 -13.40 30.07 9.31
C GLN A 228 -14.57 29.58 8.44
N ALA A 229 -14.29 28.74 7.43
CA ALA A 229 -15.33 28.14 6.61
C ALA A 229 -16.30 27.30 7.45
N TYR A 230 -15.80 26.44 8.33
CA TYR A 230 -16.65 25.65 9.24
C TYR A 230 -17.34 26.45 10.34
N GLN A 231 -16.83 27.62 10.71
CA GLN A 231 -17.52 28.54 11.63
C GLN A 231 -18.73 29.22 10.98
N ARG A 232 -18.69 29.45 9.66
CA ARG A 232 -19.74 30.12 8.88
C ARG A 232 -20.69 29.16 8.16
N CYS A 233 -20.31 27.89 8.09
CA CYS A 233 -21.07 26.80 7.47
C CYS A 233 -22.51 26.75 8.03
N THR A 234 -23.50 26.68 7.15
CA THR A 234 -24.90 26.58 7.56
C THR A 234 -25.23 25.15 8.01
N GLU A 235 -26.36 25.00 8.69
CA GLU A 235 -26.86 23.68 9.08
C GLU A 235 -27.19 22.81 7.85
N SER A 236 -27.69 23.41 6.77
CA SER A 236 -27.95 22.70 5.51
C SER A 236 -26.65 22.17 4.89
N ASP A 237 -25.58 22.95 4.90
CA ASP A 237 -24.27 22.50 4.43
C ASP A 237 -23.67 21.40 5.31
N PHE A 238 -23.88 21.46 6.62
CA PHE A 238 -23.47 20.37 7.51
C PHE A 238 -24.21 19.07 7.19
N GLU A 239 -25.48 19.16 6.82
CA GLU A 239 -26.32 17.99 6.60
C GLU A 239 -26.10 17.36 5.22
N PHE A 240 -26.05 18.18 4.16
CA PHE A 240 -26.07 17.72 2.78
C PHE A 240 -24.77 17.98 2.00
N GLY A 241 -23.89 18.84 2.53
CA GLY A 241 -22.61 19.14 1.89
C GLY A 241 -21.71 17.91 1.79
N THR A 242 -20.92 17.86 0.72
CA THR A 242 -19.96 16.77 0.50
C THR A 242 -18.53 17.24 0.28
N GLU A 243 -18.32 18.53 0.01
CA GLU A 243 -17.09 19.09 -0.56
C GLU A 243 -16.54 20.24 0.30
N CYS A 244 -15.34 20.06 0.86
CA CYS A 244 -14.69 21.06 1.72
C CYS A 244 -14.14 22.25 0.93
N LEU A 245 -13.68 22.02 -0.31
CA LEU A 245 -13.21 23.10 -1.20
C LEU A 245 -14.35 24.08 -1.50
N HIS A 246 -15.58 23.59 -1.59
CA HIS A 246 -16.77 24.40 -1.80
C HIS A 246 -17.05 25.30 -0.59
N LEU A 247 -16.94 24.79 0.63
CA LEU A 247 -17.08 25.60 1.84
C LEU A 247 -16.02 26.71 1.92
N ALA A 248 -14.77 26.41 1.57
CA ALA A 248 -13.70 27.41 1.53
C ALA A 248 -13.97 28.53 0.49
N LEU A 249 -14.51 28.17 -0.67
CA LEU A 249 -14.91 29.13 -1.70
C LEU A 249 -16.08 29.99 -1.22
N GLN A 250 -17.16 29.36 -0.74
CA GLN A 250 -18.41 30.03 -0.39
C GLN A 250 -18.27 30.96 0.82
N TYR A 251 -17.55 30.53 1.86
CA TYR A 251 -17.52 31.25 3.14
C TYR A 251 -16.26 32.07 3.36
N CYS A 252 -15.20 31.82 2.60
CA CYS A 252 -13.92 32.52 2.73
C CYS A 252 -13.43 33.13 1.41
N GLY A 253 -14.17 33.00 0.31
CA GLY A 253 -13.75 33.50 -1.01
C GLY A 253 -12.47 32.83 -1.52
N THR A 254 -12.07 31.69 -0.95
CA THR A 254 -10.79 31.04 -1.25
C THR A 254 -10.98 30.07 -2.41
N ASN A 255 -10.46 30.44 -3.58
CA ASN A 255 -10.52 29.59 -4.75
C ASN A 255 -9.41 28.54 -4.72
N ALA A 256 -9.80 27.26 -4.66
CA ALA A 256 -8.86 26.17 -4.49
C ALA A 256 -8.04 25.86 -5.76
N LYS A 257 -6.75 25.59 -5.57
CA LYS A 257 -5.90 25.04 -6.63
C LYS A 257 -6.22 23.56 -6.85
N LEU A 258 -6.68 23.21 -8.05
CA LEU A 258 -6.94 21.82 -8.42
C LEU A 258 -5.67 21.17 -9.00
N ILE A 259 -5.33 19.97 -8.53
CA ILE A 259 -4.13 19.22 -8.91
C ILE A 259 -4.53 17.84 -9.42
N GLU A 260 -4.09 17.48 -10.63
CA GLU A 260 -4.32 16.16 -11.21
C GLU A 260 -3.63 15.07 -10.36
N GLY A 261 -4.43 14.17 -9.80
CA GLY A 261 -3.98 13.09 -8.95
C GLY A 261 -3.67 11.79 -9.70
N PRO A 262 -2.85 10.89 -9.12
CA PRO A 262 -2.65 9.55 -9.65
C PRO A 262 -3.93 8.72 -9.55
N PRO A 263 -4.06 7.63 -10.35
CA PRO A 263 -5.22 6.75 -10.27
C PRO A 263 -5.37 6.13 -8.87
N THR A 264 -4.29 5.91 -8.13
CA THR A 264 -4.24 5.30 -6.78
C THR A 264 -5.13 5.95 -5.73
N LEU A 265 -5.59 7.19 -5.96
CA LEU A 265 -6.37 7.93 -4.99
C LEU A 265 -7.81 7.42 -4.80
N TRP A 266 -8.30 6.42 -5.56
CA TRP A 266 -9.70 5.99 -5.49
C TRP A 266 -10.16 5.61 -4.08
N LYS A 267 -11.45 5.83 -3.82
CA LYS A 267 -12.09 5.50 -2.54
C LYS A 267 -12.50 4.04 -2.50
N VAL A 268 -12.07 3.31 -1.48
CA VAL A 268 -12.65 1.99 -1.19
C VAL A 268 -14.09 2.19 -0.73
N THR A 269 -15.05 1.78 -1.57
CA THR A 269 -16.48 2.06 -1.38
C THR A 269 -17.31 0.77 -1.36
N TYR A 270 -16.98 -0.19 -2.21
CA TYR A 270 -17.70 -1.44 -2.43
C TYR A 270 -16.83 -2.67 -2.10
N LYS A 271 -17.43 -3.85 -2.00
CA LYS A 271 -16.71 -5.11 -1.76
C LYS A 271 -15.62 -5.41 -2.80
N ARG A 272 -15.87 -5.11 -4.07
CA ARG A 272 -14.86 -5.27 -5.14
C ARG A 272 -13.62 -4.39 -4.91
N ASP A 273 -13.82 -3.21 -4.29
CA ASP A 273 -12.73 -2.28 -4.02
C ASP A 273 -11.86 -2.78 -2.86
N LEU A 274 -12.48 -3.52 -1.90
CA LEU A 274 -11.75 -4.22 -0.84
C LEU A 274 -10.80 -5.27 -1.44
N ALA A 275 -11.30 -6.08 -2.38
CA ALA A 275 -10.49 -7.10 -3.08
C ALA A 275 -9.35 -6.47 -3.90
N ALA A 276 -9.64 -5.37 -4.62
CA ALA A 276 -8.62 -4.62 -5.35
C ALA A 276 -7.55 -4.06 -4.41
N ALA A 277 -7.94 -3.48 -3.27
CA ALA A 277 -7.01 -2.95 -2.28
C ALA A 277 -6.11 -4.06 -1.70
N GLU A 278 -6.67 -5.21 -1.34
CA GLU A 278 -5.89 -6.36 -0.87
C GLU A 278 -4.87 -6.82 -1.91
N SER A 279 -5.28 -6.92 -3.17
CA SER A 279 -4.40 -7.33 -4.27
C SER A 279 -3.22 -6.38 -4.45
N ILE A 280 -3.46 -5.06 -4.39
CA ILE A 280 -2.40 -4.04 -4.53
C ILE A 280 -1.42 -4.10 -3.36
N ILE A 281 -1.92 -4.31 -2.14
CA ILE A 281 -1.08 -4.49 -0.94
C ILE A 281 -0.19 -5.72 -1.13
N LYS A 282 -0.77 -6.87 -1.52
CA LYS A 282 -0.03 -8.10 -1.77
C LYS A 282 1.01 -7.94 -2.86
N GLU A 283 0.64 -7.32 -3.98
CA GLU A 283 1.56 -7.04 -5.09
C GLU A 283 2.75 -6.21 -4.62
N THR A 284 2.50 -5.12 -3.89
CA THR A 284 3.55 -4.24 -3.35
C THR A 284 4.51 -5.01 -2.43
N LEU A 285 3.96 -5.87 -1.55
CA LEU A 285 4.74 -6.71 -0.65
C LEU A 285 5.49 -7.84 -1.37
N SER A 286 5.20 -8.13 -2.64
CA SER A 286 5.76 -9.26 -3.40
C SER A 286 6.84 -8.84 -4.39
N ARG A 287 7.17 -7.55 -4.48
CA ARG A 287 8.13 -7.01 -5.45
C ARG A 287 9.59 -7.34 -5.14
N SER A 288 9.91 -7.70 -3.90
CA SER A 288 11.30 -7.96 -3.50
C SER A 288 11.38 -9.11 -2.50
N ALA A 289 12.48 -9.86 -2.53
CA ALA A 289 12.78 -10.90 -1.55
C ALA A 289 14.29 -10.98 -1.28
N CYS A 290 14.65 -11.50 -0.11
CA CYS A 290 16.04 -11.71 0.31
C CYS A 290 16.35 -13.20 0.44
N ILE A 291 17.37 -13.69 -0.27
CA ILE A 291 17.91 -15.05 -0.11
C ILE A 291 19.10 -15.04 0.84
N ILE A 292 19.08 -15.93 1.83
CA ILE A 292 20.15 -16.12 2.81
C ILE A 292 20.77 -17.49 2.54
N THR A 293 22.07 -17.50 2.24
CA THR A 293 22.78 -18.70 1.73
C THR A 293 23.64 -19.42 2.77
N GLY A 294 23.87 -18.82 3.94
CA GLY A 294 24.71 -19.40 5.00
C GLY A 294 26.18 -19.60 4.60
N GLY A 295 26.65 -18.91 3.55
CA GLY A 295 28.00 -19.08 3.01
C GLY A 295 28.25 -20.41 2.27
N SER A 296 27.20 -21.20 2.01
CA SER A 296 27.32 -22.46 1.26
C SER A 296 27.41 -22.22 -0.24
N ALA A 297 28.42 -22.81 -0.90
CA ALA A 297 28.59 -22.73 -2.35
C ALA A 297 27.40 -23.33 -3.12
N GLN A 298 26.78 -24.38 -2.57
CA GLN A 298 25.59 -24.99 -3.16
C GLN A 298 24.36 -24.08 -3.04
N ALA A 299 24.21 -23.41 -1.90
CA ALA A 299 23.15 -22.44 -1.68
C ALA A 299 23.31 -21.22 -2.58
N ALA A 300 24.55 -20.74 -2.78
CA ALA A 300 24.86 -19.67 -3.71
C ALA A 300 24.52 -20.04 -5.17
N ALA A 301 24.88 -21.26 -5.61
CA ALA A 301 24.53 -21.74 -6.95
C ALA A 301 23.01 -21.85 -7.16
N LEU A 302 22.25 -22.26 -6.14
CA LEU A 302 20.79 -22.23 -6.18
C LEU A 302 20.26 -20.80 -6.22
N ALA A 303 20.82 -19.89 -5.41
CA ALA A 303 20.41 -18.50 -5.38
C ALA A 303 20.60 -17.81 -6.74
N ASP A 304 21.71 -18.07 -7.44
CA ASP A 304 21.94 -17.56 -8.81
C ASP A 304 20.90 -18.10 -9.81
N ALA A 305 20.58 -19.40 -9.72
CA ALA A 305 19.54 -20.00 -10.56
C ALA A 305 18.15 -19.42 -10.27
N LEU A 306 17.82 -19.20 -8.99
CA LEU A 306 16.59 -18.54 -8.56
C LEU A 306 16.53 -17.09 -9.04
N HIS A 307 17.63 -16.34 -8.94
CA HIS A 307 17.70 -14.96 -9.41
C HIS A 307 17.34 -14.87 -10.90
N LYS A 308 17.88 -15.78 -11.73
CA LYS A 308 17.56 -15.85 -13.16
C LYS A 308 16.09 -16.21 -13.42
N ALA A 309 15.54 -17.16 -12.68
CA ALA A 309 14.15 -17.60 -12.86
C ALA A 309 13.13 -16.55 -12.36
N VAL A 310 13.43 -15.91 -11.24
CA VAL A 310 12.57 -14.91 -10.58
C VAL A 310 12.58 -13.57 -11.31
N GLY A 311 13.68 -13.18 -11.96
CA GLY A 311 13.71 -11.97 -12.79
C GLY A 311 12.67 -11.97 -13.92
N ALA A 312 12.23 -13.15 -14.39
CA ALA A 312 11.14 -13.27 -15.36
C ALA A 312 9.75 -12.99 -14.76
N LEU A 313 9.63 -12.89 -13.44
CA LEU A 313 8.40 -12.69 -12.67
C LEU A 313 8.27 -11.30 -12.06
N ASP A 314 9.11 -10.34 -12.46
CA ASP A 314 9.11 -8.94 -11.99
C ASP A 314 9.30 -8.81 -10.46
N MET A 315 10.10 -9.69 -9.87
CA MET A 315 10.50 -9.65 -8.46
C MET A 315 12.01 -9.44 -8.35
N GLU A 316 12.40 -8.44 -7.56
CA GLU A 316 13.79 -8.16 -7.21
C GLU A 316 14.28 -9.16 -6.14
N LEU A 317 15.51 -9.63 -6.28
CA LEU A 317 16.08 -10.65 -5.40
C LEU A 317 17.46 -10.23 -4.92
N ASP A 318 17.57 -9.96 -3.62
CA ASP A 318 18.84 -9.69 -2.96
C ASP A 318 19.42 -11.02 -2.43
N VAL A 319 20.68 -11.33 -2.75
CA VAL A 319 21.37 -12.55 -2.26
C VAL A 319 22.44 -12.18 -1.25
N ILE A 320 22.33 -12.70 -0.03
CA ILE A 320 23.26 -12.42 1.07
C ILE A 320 23.80 -13.71 1.71
N PRO A 321 25.03 -13.67 2.27
CA PRO A 321 25.60 -14.82 2.99
C PRO A 321 24.93 -15.03 4.36
N ASP A 322 24.65 -13.94 5.08
CA ASP A 322 24.06 -13.93 6.42
C ASP A 322 23.35 -12.59 6.69
N LEU A 323 22.61 -12.51 7.80
CA LEU A 323 21.89 -11.32 8.27
C LEU A 323 22.66 -10.50 9.33
N VAL A 324 24.00 -10.59 9.34
CA VAL A 324 24.85 -9.93 10.34
C VAL A 324 25.45 -8.64 9.76
N GLY A 325 25.85 -7.72 10.64
CA GLY A 325 26.52 -6.48 10.25
C GLY A 325 25.67 -5.63 9.30
N VAL A 326 26.23 -5.29 8.13
CA VAL A 326 25.57 -4.43 7.14
C VAL A 326 24.29 -5.08 6.58
N ASN A 327 24.21 -6.41 6.54
CA ASN A 327 23.06 -7.13 5.99
C ASN A 327 21.84 -7.12 6.92
N SER A 328 22.01 -6.78 8.21
CA SER A 328 20.87 -6.64 9.14
C SER A 328 19.83 -5.61 8.67
N ARG A 329 20.22 -4.67 7.80
CA ARG A 329 19.31 -3.71 7.15
C ARG A 329 18.16 -4.37 6.38
N TYR A 330 18.35 -5.59 5.87
CA TYR A 330 17.32 -6.30 5.13
C TYR A 330 16.12 -6.67 6.01
N LEU A 331 16.31 -6.84 7.33
CA LEU A 331 15.20 -7.02 8.29
C LEU A 331 14.25 -5.81 8.32
N LEU A 332 14.78 -4.61 8.05
CA LEU A 332 14.03 -3.35 8.04
C LEU A 332 13.49 -2.97 6.65
N LYS A 333 14.02 -3.58 5.59
CA LYS A 333 13.61 -3.33 4.19
C LYS A 333 12.59 -4.36 3.71
N GLU A 334 12.92 -5.64 3.83
CA GLU A 334 12.24 -6.73 3.13
C GLU A 334 11.07 -7.34 3.91
N TRP A 335 10.14 -7.97 3.19
CA TRP A 335 8.99 -8.70 3.75
C TRP A 335 9.01 -10.20 3.44
N ASN A 336 9.94 -10.63 2.59
CA ASN A 336 10.03 -12.00 2.12
C ASN A 336 11.47 -12.48 2.23
N PHE A 337 11.68 -13.56 2.98
CA PHE A 337 13.00 -14.15 3.24
C PHE A 337 13.00 -15.60 2.77
N ILE A 338 14.08 -15.99 2.09
CA ILE A 338 14.30 -17.35 1.58
C ILE A 338 15.58 -17.86 2.23
N GLN A 339 15.43 -18.72 3.24
CA GLN A 339 16.55 -19.35 3.92
C GLN A 339 16.91 -20.64 3.18
N VAL A 340 18.10 -20.71 2.60
CA VAL A 340 18.58 -21.93 1.92
C VAL A 340 19.55 -22.66 2.83
N SER A 341 19.23 -23.90 3.18
CA SER A 341 20.05 -24.72 4.08
C SER A 341 20.47 -26.04 3.39
N GLY A 342 21.72 -26.44 3.59
CA GLY A 342 22.26 -27.74 3.17
C GLY A 342 21.90 -28.87 4.13
N SER A 343 22.30 -30.10 3.81
CA SER A 343 21.93 -31.30 4.58
C SER A 343 22.49 -31.35 6.01
N GLN A 344 23.53 -30.57 6.33
CA GLN A 344 24.12 -30.47 7.69
C GLN A 344 23.56 -29.30 8.52
N SER A 345 22.85 -28.38 7.87
CA SER A 345 22.23 -27.18 8.48
C SER A 345 20.71 -27.39 8.49
N GLY A 346 20.15 -27.63 9.68
CA GLY A 346 18.72 -27.89 9.85
C GLY A 346 17.89 -26.61 10.01
N LEU A 347 16.80 -26.72 10.77
CA LEU A 347 15.89 -25.62 11.09
C LEU A 347 16.50 -24.55 12.03
N SER A 348 17.68 -24.77 12.60
CA SER A 348 18.33 -23.83 13.52
C SER A 348 18.60 -22.45 12.90
N GLU A 349 18.94 -22.42 11.61
CA GLU A 349 19.13 -21.14 10.87
C GLU A 349 17.79 -20.40 10.72
N VAL A 350 16.71 -21.14 10.50
CA VAL A 350 15.35 -20.58 10.41
C VAL A 350 14.92 -20.03 11.78
N GLU A 351 15.20 -20.75 12.86
CA GLU A 351 14.93 -20.27 14.23
C GLU A 351 15.67 -18.96 14.55
N ALA A 352 16.94 -18.84 14.14
CA ALA A 352 17.72 -17.62 14.32
C ALA A 352 17.15 -16.45 13.51
N LEU A 353 16.72 -16.71 12.26
CA LEU A 353 16.03 -15.72 11.42
C LEU A 353 14.72 -15.27 12.06
N LEU A 354 13.89 -16.21 12.53
CA LEU A 354 12.62 -15.90 13.19
C LEU A 354 12.83 -15.03 14.44
N THR A 355 13.81 -15.39 15.27
CA THR A 355 14.19 -14.59 16.45
C THR A 355 14.57 -13.16 16.07
N SER A 356 15.33 -12.99 14.99
CA SER A 356 15.75 -11.68 14.48
C SER A 356 14.56 -10.86 13.95
N LEU A 357 13.63 -11.51 13.24
CA LEU A 357 12.40 -10.89 12.73
C LEU A 357 11.46 -10.46 13.86
N GLU A 358 11.34 -11.29 14.90
CA GLU A 358 10.54 -10.98 16.09
C GLU A 358 11.10 -9.78 16.85
N ALA A 359 12.43 -9.67 16.97
CA ALA A 359 13.07 -8.52 17.62
C ALA A 359 12.78 -7.19 16.90
N VAL A 360 12.71 -7.22 15.56
CA VAL A 360 12.39 -6.05 14.73
C VAL A 360 10.88 -5.75 14.72
N ASN A 361 10.04 -6.76 14.95
CA ASN A 361 8.58 -6.67 15.09
C ASN A 361 7.84 -5.99 13.92
N ARG A 362 8.41 -6.01 12.70
CA ARG A 362 7.74 -5.47 11.49
C ARG A 362 6.55 -6.30 11.07
N ALA A 363 6.51 -7.58 11.44
CA ALA A 363 5.39 -8.48 11.19
C ALA A 363 4.06 -7.97 11.78
N LEU A 364 4.12 -7.01 12.72
CA LEU A 364 2.97 -6.28 13.20
C LEU A 364 2.17 -5.59 12.10
N LEU A 365 2.86 -5.03 11.08
CA LEU A 365 2.23 -4.22 10.03
C LEU A 365 1.74 -5.04 8.85
N HIS A 366 2.50 -6.07 8.47
CA HIS A 366 2.16 -6.99 7.38
C HIS A 366 2.74 -8.38 7.67
N PRO A 367 2.13 -9.46 7.19
CA PRO A 367 2.69 -10.79 7.38
C PRO A 367 4.04 -10.91 6.69
N VAL A 368 5.07 -11.34 7.42
CA VAL A 368 6.39 -11.63 6.86
C VAL A 368 6.39 -13.05 6.31
N ILE A 369 6.95 -13.25 5.12
CA ILE A 369 7.14 -14.57 4.53
C ILE A 369 8.53 -15.08 4.85
N VAL A 370 8.62 -16.31 5.35
CA VAL A 370 9.86 -17.07 5.45
C VAL A 370 9.67 -18.37 4.68
N ILE A 371 10.52 -18.62 3.70
CA ILE A 371 10.55 -19.86 2.94
C ILE A 371 11.86 -20.55 3.25
N TRP A 372 11.80 -21.71 3.89
CA TRP A 372 12.95 -22.56 4.10
C TRP A 372 13.11 -23.51 2.90
N VAL A 373 14.23 -23.41 2.21
CA VAL A 373 14.59 -24.31 1.10
C VAL A 373 15.66 -25.27 1.59
N HIS A 374 15.29 -26.54 1.72
CA HIS A 374 16.19 -27.60 2.18
C HIS A 374 16.77 -28.38 1.00
N LEU A 375 18.10 -28.35 0.87
CA LEU A 375 18.86 -29.09 -0.14
C LEU A 375 19.16 -30.51 0.37
N ASN A 376 18.55 -31.51 -0.26
CA ASN A 376 18.79 -32.90 0.07
C ASN A 376 19.84 -33.50 -0.90
N CYS A 377 21.04 -33.83 -0.40
CA CYS A 377 22.06 -34.54 -1.17
C CYS A 377 21.79 -36.05 -1.13
N SER A 378 21.74 -36.68 -2.31
CA SER A 378 21.28 -38.05 -2.55
C SER A 378 22.07 -39.20 -1.88
N ASP A 379 23.07 -38.94 -1.02
CA ASP A 379 23.90 -40.00 -0.42
C ASP A 379 23.42 -40.46 0.98
N GLU A 380 22.44 -39.80 1.60
CA GLU A 380 21.87 -40.22 2.91
C GLU A 380 20.42 -40.70 2.80
N LEU A 381 20.22 -41.91 2.28
CA LEU A 381 18.98 -42.67 2.46
C LEU A 381 18.92 -43.28 3.88
N SER A 382 18.90 -42.45 4.92
CA SER A 382 18.57 -42.91 6.28
C SER A 382 17.06 -42.76 6.52
N ILE A 383 16.37 -43.90 6.56
CA ILE A 383 14.91 -44.01 6.59
C ILE A 383 14.31 -43.52 7.94
N SER A 384 15.12 -43.30 8.98
CA SER A 384 14.60 -42.90 10.31
C SER A 384 14.43 -41.39 10.53
N GLY A 385 14.99 -40.52 9.67
CA GLY A 385 14.94 -39.05 9.85
C GLY A 385 13.74 -38.35 9.19
N ARG A 386 13.09 -38.98 8.19
CA ARG A 386 12.05 -38.36 7.34
C ARG A 386 10.78 -37.89 8.07
N MET A 387 10.49 -38.41 9.27
CA MET A 387 9.30 -38.01 10.03
C MET A 387 9.57 -36.82 10.97
N ALA A 388 10.82 -36.57 11.37
CA ALA A 388 11.13 -35.55 12.37
C ALA A 388 11.11 -34.12 11.80
N GLU A 389 11.58 -33.93 10.56
CA GLU A 389 11.66 -32.59 9.94
C GLU A 389 10.29 -31.98 9.59
N PRO A 390 9.31 -32.73 9.02
CA PRO A 390 7.98 -32.18 8.73
C PRO A 390 7.21 -31.79 10.00
N THR A 391 7.39 -32.52 11.09
CA THR A 391 6.77 -32.16 12.38
C THR A 391 7.45 -30.93 12.99
N ALA A 392 8.78 -30.86 12.96
CA ALA A 392 9.53 -29.74 13.51
C ALA A 392 9.23 -28.41 12.79
N ILE A 393 9.14 -28.39 11.45
CA ILE A 393 8.75 -27.19 10.71
C ILE A 393 7.31 -26.77 11.04
N MET A 394 6.40 -27.72 11.24
CA MET A 394 5.00 -27.43 11.56
C MET A 394 4.85 -26.77 12.94
N ASP A 395 5.59 -27.27 13.93
CA ASP A 395 5.63 -26.68 15.28
C ASP A 395 6.21 -25.27 15.25
N LEU A 396 7.37 -25.10 14.58
CA LEU A 396 8.02 -23.80 14.44
C LEU A 396 7.12 -22.79 13.70
N ALA A 397 6.48 -23.22 12.63
CA ALA A 397 5.57 -22.41 11.84
C ALA A 397 4.31 -22.01 12.62
N SER A 398 3.82 -22.87 13.51
CA SER A 398 2.67 -22.59 14.37
C SER A 398 2.98 -21.48 15.37
N VAL A 399 4.18 -21.49 15.96
CA VAL A 399 4.66 -20.42 16.85
C VAL A 399 4.85 -19.11 16.07
N ALA A 400 5.55 -19.17 14.92
CA ALA A 400 5.81 -18.02 14.07
C ALA A 400 4.51 -17.33 13.57
N LYS A 401 3.48 -18.13 13.28
CA LYS A 401 2.17 -17.63 12.85
C LYS A 401 1.48 -16.75 13.89
N LEU A 402 1.67 -17.02 15.19
CA LEU A 402 1.16 -16.16 16.27
C LEU A 402 1.82 -14.77 16.29
N ARG A 403 2.98 -14.63 15.64
CA ARG A 403 3.72 -13.39 15.44
C ARG A 403 3.53 -12.82 14.03
N ASN A 404 2.55 -13.32 13.29
CA ASN A 404 2.26 -12.92 11.90
C ASN A 404 3.42 -13.20 10.92
N ILE A 405 4.22 -14.24 11.19
CA ILE A 405 5.24 -14.73 10.28
C ILE A 405 4.74 -16.04 9.66
N LEU A 406 4.71 -16.11 8.34
CA LEU A 406 4.25 -17.28 7.58
C LEU A 406 5.46 -18.07 7.11
N LEU A 407 5.74 -19.17 7.82
CA LEU A 407 6.83 -20.09 7.49
C LEU A 407 6.34 -21.22 6.57
N TYR A 408 7.02 -21.40 5.45
CA TYR A 408 6.82 -22.50 4.50
C TYR A 408 8.13 -23.27 4.29
N GLY A 409 8.03 -24.54 3.91
CA GLY A 409 9.17 -25.37 3.52
C GLY A 409 9.11 -25.78 2.05
N ILE A 410 10.27 -25.85 1.40
CA ILE A 410 10.46 -26.46 0.08
C ILE A 410 11.64 -27.41 0.17
N GLN A 411 11.43 -28.67 -0.15
CA GLN A 411 12.46 -29.68 -0.24
C GLN A 411 12.90 -29.85 -1.70
N LEU A 412 14.20 -29.68 -1.95
CA LEU A 412 14.82 -29.83 -3.26
C LEU A 412 15.71 -31.08 -3.26
N HIS A 413 15.42 -32.04 -4.15
CA HIS A 413 16.31 -33.18 -4.36
C HIS A 413 17.41 -32.82 -5.36
N GLN A 414 18.66 -32.87 -4.93
CA GLN A 414 19.76 -32.54 -5.82
C GLN A 414 20.04 -33.71 -6.79
N SER A 415 19.71 -33.49 -8.06
CA SER A 415 20.03 -34.41 -9.16
C SER A 415 21.45 -34.16 -9.69
N LYS A 416 22.16 -35.24 -10.07
CA LYS A 416 23.53 -35.15 -10.61
C LYS A 416 23.61 -34.53 -12.02
N GLY A 417 22.48 -34.27 -12.70
CA GLY A 417 22.43 -33.71 -14.06
C GLY A 417 22.07 -32.22 -14.11
N THR A 418 22.82 -31.43 -14.89
CA THR A 418 22.65 -29.97 -15.01
C THR A 418 21.25 -29.54 -15.49
N GLU A 419 20.68 -30.22 -16.50
CA GLU A 419 19.31 -29.91 -16.98
C GLU A 419 18.23 -30.21 -15.93
N CYS A 420 18.46 -31.23 -15.11
CA CYS A 420 17.53 -31.58 -14.03
C CYS A 420 17.60 -30.54 -12.91
N TRP A 421 18.78 -30.01 -12.61
CA TRP A 421 18.98 -28.93 -11.65
C TRP A 421 18.28 -27.63 -12.08
N GLU A 422 18.43 -27.21 -13.34
CA GLU A 422 17.76 -25.99 -13.84
C GLU A 422 16.24 -26.10 -13.77
N ARG A 423 15.68 -27.28 -14.09
CA ARG A 423 14.24 -27.54 -13.97
C ARG A 423 13.77 -27.47 -12.51
N SER A 424 14.50 -28.11 -11.60
CA SER A 424 14.18 -28.09 -10.17
C SER A 424 14.32 -26.68 -9.57
N ALA A 425 15.35 -25.92 -9.94
CA ALA A 425 15.49 -24.52 -9.52
C ALA A 425 14.35 -23.63 -10.06
N SER A 426 13.95 -23.84 -11.32
CA SER A 426 12.78 -23.14 -11.89
C SER A 426 11.50 -23.47 -11.13
N ARG A 427 11.33 -24.74 -10.71
CA ARG A 427 10.19 -25.15 -9.90
C ARG A 427 10.18 -24.52 -8.51
N VAL A 428 11.34 -24.41 -7.86
CA VAL A 428 11.47 -23.68 -6.58
C VAL A 428 11.09 -22.21 -6.78
N ALA A 429 11.53 -21.56 -7.85
CA ALA A 429 11.16 -20.17 -8.15
C ALA A 429 9.65 -19.99 -8.35
N GLU A 430 8.99 -20.87 -9.10
CA GLU A 430 7.52 -20.84 -9.27
C GLU A 430 6.77 -20.97 -7.94
N ILE A 431 7.16 -21.96 -7.12
CA ILE A 431 6.53 -22.20 -5.81
C ILE A 431 6.77 -21.01 -4.89
N THR A 432 8.02 -20.52 -4.83
CA THR A 432 8.41 -19.36 -4.01
C THR A 432 7.60 -18.12 -4.37
N SER A 433 7.50 -17.81 -5.67
CA SER A 433 6.70 -16.68 -6.16
C SER A 433 5.21 -16.82 -5.81
N ALA A 434 4.65 -18.03 -5.95
CA ALA A 434 3.26 -18.28 -5.59
C ALA A 434 3.01 -18.09 -4.08
N LEU A 435 3.89 -18.62 -3.23
CA LEU A 435 3.78 -18.47 -1.77
C LEU A 435 3.88 -17.00 -1.33
N ILE A 436 4.81 -16.24 -1.91
CA ILE A 436 4.99 -14.81 -1.63
C ILE A 436 3.77 -13.99 -2.06
N ARG A 437 3.26 -14.24 -3.27
CA ARG A 437 2.12 -13.50 -3.85
C ARG A 437 0.81 -13.80 -3.13
N ASP A 438 0.53 -15.07 -2.85
CA ASP A 438 -0.72 -15.46 -2.21
C ASP A 438 -0.74 -15.09 -0.73
N ARG A 439 0.43 -15.17 -0.06
CA ARG A 439 0.60 -14.87 1.37
C ARG A 439 -0.41 -15.61 2.24
N SER A 440 -0.69 -16.86 1.86
CA SER A 440 -1.79 -17.64 2.41
C SER A 440 -1.39 -18.34 3.71
N PRO A 441 -2.10 -18.12 4.82
CA PRO A 441 -1.82 -18.81 6.08
C PRO A 441 -2.23 -20.30 6.06
N ALA A 442 -2.84 -20.78 4.96
CA ALA A 442 -3.34 -22.15 4.82
C ALA A 442 -2.22 -23.18 4.57
N LEU A 443 -1.11 -22.75 3.96
CA LEU A 443 0.03 -23.63 3.65
C LEU A 443 1.16 -23.52 4.69
N VAL A 444 0.96 -22.76 5.76
CA VAL A 444 1.97 -22.55 6.80
C VAL A 444 2.37 -23.88 7.44
N GLY A 445 3.67 -24.11 7.57
CA GLY A 445 4.25 -25.36 8.09
C GLY A 445 4.26 -26.54 7.10
N GLN A 446 3.80 -26.34 5.87
CA GLN A 446 3.90 -27.40 4.84
C GLN A 446 5.31 -27.49 4.26
N LEU A 447 5.77 -28.71 4.01
CA LEU A 447 7.01 -29.01 3.28
C LEU A 447 6.66 -29.45 1.85
N LEU A 448 6.78 -28.53 0.89
CA LEU A 448 6.50 -28.75 -0.52
C LEU A 448 7.69 -29.43 -1.20
N GLN A 449 7.46 -30.12 -2.33
CA GLN A 449 8.53 -30.76 -3.11
C GLN A 449 8.72 -30.05 -4.45
N ALA A 450 9.98 -29.84 -4.84
CA ALA A 450 10.38 -29.16 -6.07
C ALA A 450 11.38 -29.98 -6.91
#